data_AF-A0A5C3NQS6-F1
#
_entry.id   AF-A0A5C3NQS6-F1
#
_cell.length_a   1.000
_cell.length_b   1.000
_cell.length_c   1.000
_cell.angle_alpha   90.00
_cell.angle_beta   90.00
_cell.angle_gamma   90.00
#
_symmetry.space_group_name_H-M   'P 1'
#
loop_
_entity.id
_entity.type
_entity.pdbx_description
1 polymer ?
#
loop_
_entity_poly.entity_id
_entity_poly.type
_entity_poly.pdbx_seq_one_letter_code
_entity_poly.pdbx_strand_id
1 'polypeptide(L)'
;CPFCDYTQKGRRAQDLRRHIATHTRPTVVVLWSCCGVPRSEAAQHGVPDARLGGTDPFMAGGCGQPFSRRDALQRHLRERRGRCFGD
;
A
#
# COMPACT_ATOMS: atom_id res chain seq x y z
N CYS A 1 27.21 -1.19 2.10
CA CYS A 1 26.39 -0.10 1.52
C CYS A 1 27.34 1.08 1.33
N PRO A 2 27.21 1.94 0.31
CA PRO A 2 28.10 3.09 0.20
C PRO A 2 27.99 4.10 1.36
N PHE A 3 26.94 4.01 2.18
CA PHE A 3 26.66 4.95 3.28
C PHE A 3 26.77 4.33 4.68
N CYS A 4 26.99 3.01 4.80
CA CYS A 4 27.17 2.30 6.09
C CYS A 4 27.72 0.87 5.91
N ASP A 5 28.06 0.24 7.04
CA ASP A 5 28.64 -1.11 7.11
C ASP A 5 27.67 -2.25 6.74
N TYR A 6 26.41 -1.94 6.41
CA TYR A 6 25.44 -2.93 5.98
C TYR A 6 25.93 -3.69 4.73
N THR A 7 26.09 -5.00 4.87
CA THR A 7 26.42 -5.91 3.77
C THR A 7 25.21 -6.75 3.40
N GLN A 8 24.73 -6.60 2.17
CA GLN A 8 23.59 -7.36 1.69
C GLN A 8 23.95 -8.85 1.60
N LYS A 9 23.20 -9.71 2.31
CA LYS A 9 23.40 -11.17 2.29
C LYS A 9 22.81 -11.86 1.05
N GLY A 10 21.78 -11.27 0.43
CA GLY A 10 21.11 -11.80 -0.77
C GLY A 10 21.65 -11.24 -2.09
N ARG A 11 21.28 -11.84 -3.23
CA ARG A 11 21.65 -11.36 -4.58
C ARG A 11 20.64 -10.36 -5.20
N ARG A 12 19.55 -10.03 -4.49
CA ARG A 12 18.50 -9.16 -5.03
C ARG A 12 18.90 -7.70 -4.97
N ALA A 13 19.27 -7.12 -6.11
CA ALA A 13 19.66 -5.70 -6.19
C ALA A 13 18.58 -4.73 -5.66
N GLN A 14 17.30 -5.10 -5.72
CA GLN A 14 16.19 -4.31 -5.18
C GLN A 14 16.30 -4.07 -3.67
N ASP A 15 16.80 -5.05 -2.91
CA ASP A 15 16.94 -4.94 -1.46
C ASP A 15 18.01 -3.91 -1.09
N LEU A 16 19.14 -3.91 -1.80
CA LEU A 16 20.22 -2.95 -1.62
C LEU A 16 19.79 -1.55 -2.03
N ARG A 17 19.07 -1.40 -3.15
CA ARG A 17 18.51 -0.10 -3.57
C ARG A 17 17.56 0.47 -2.52
N ARG A 18 16.67 -0.37 -1.98
CA ARG A 18 15.73 0.02 -0.92
C ARG A 18 16.46 0.42 0.37
N HIS A 19 17.50 -0.32 0.73
CA HIS A 19 18.35 0.03 1.87
C HIS A 19 19.08 1.37 1.64
N ILE A 20 19.71 1.56 0.48
CA ILE A 20 20.39 2.83 0.17
C ILE A 20 19.42 4.02 0.26
N ALA A 21 18.19 3.84 -0.20
CA ALA A 21 17.17 4.87 -0.12
C ALA A 21 16.79 5.28 1.32
N THR A 22 17.10 4.48 2.35
CA THR A 22 16.86 4.89 3.74
C THR A 22 17.83 5.96 4.23
N HIS A 23 18.98 6.13 3.55
CA HIS A 23 19.93 7.19 3.88
C HIS A 23 19.52 8.55 3.29
N THR A 24 18.79 8.55 2.17
CA THR A 24 18.45 9.78 1.42
C THR A 24 16.98 10.19 1.53
N ARG A 25 16.11 9.33 2.07
CA ARG A 25 14.68 9.66 2.20
C ARG A 25 14.42 10.45 3.49
N PRO A 26 13.86 11.67 3.40
CA PRO A 26 13.23 12.28 4.56
C PRO A 26 12.04 11.39 4.97
N THR A 27 11.88 11.26 6.28
CA THR A 27 10.85 10.52 7.00
C THR A 27 9.51 10.39 6.26
N VAL A 28 9.09 9.13 6.03
CA VAL A 28 7.72 8.68 5.73
C VAL A 28 7.02 9.29 4.50
N VAL A 29 7.56 9.05 3.30
CA VAL A 29 6.78 9.31 2.07
C VAL A 29 5.65 8.28 1.94
N VAL A 30 4.41 8.71 2.17
CA VAL A 30 3.20 7.95 1.84
C VAL A 30 3.00 8.07 0.33
N LEU A 31 3.21 6.97 -0.38
CA LEU A 31 3.04 6.91 -1.84
C LEU A 31 1.75 6.20 -2.25
N TRP A 32 1.20 5.40 -1.35
CA TRP A 32 0.05 4.56 -1.60
C TRP A 32 -0.85 4.59 -0.37
N SER A 33 -2.16 4.49 -0.57
CA SER A 33 -3.12 4.28 0.50
C SER A 33 -4.14 3.24 0.07
N CYS A 34 -4.71 2.52 1.04
CA CYS A 34 -5.85 1.65 0.77
C CYS A 34 -7.12 2.51 0.64
N CYS A 35 -7.29 3.16 -0.51
CA CYS A 35 -8.40 4.07 -0.79
C CYS A 35 -9.69 3.33 -1.15
N GLY A 36 -9.61 2.10 -1.65
CA GLY A 36 -10.80 1.34 -2.04
C GLY A 36 -10.85 1.07 -3.53
N VAL A 37 -12.07 0.93 -4.03
CA VAL A 37 -12.42 0.93 -5.45
C VAL A 37 -13.33 2.12 -5.75
N PRO A 38 -13.48 2.54 -7.02
CA PRO A 38 -14.45 3.55 -7.40
C PRO A 38 -15.84 3.19 -6.91
N ARG A 39 -16.55 4.15 -6.32
CA ARG A 39 -17.87 3.96 -5.74
C ARG A 39 -18.90 3.49 -6.78
N SER A 40 -18.76 3.98 -8.00
CA SER A 40 -19.56 3.54 -9.16
C SER A 40 -19.38 2.05 -9.48
N GLU A 41 -18.23 1.47 -9.11
CA GLU A 41 -17.86 0.08 -9.40
C GLU A 41 -17.93 -0.81 -8.14
N ALA A 42 -18.27 -0.24 -6.98
CA ALA A 42 -18.21 -0.93 -5.69
C ALA A 42 -19.05 -2.23 -5.67
N ALA A 43 -20.22 -2.22 -6.32
CA ALA A 43 -21.05 -3.41 -6.47
C ALA A 43 -20.36 -4.52 -7.29
N GLN A 44 -19.63 -4.17 -8.35
CA GLN A 44 -18.89 -5.14 -9.19
C GLN A 44 -17.74 -5.78 -8.43
N HIS A 45 -17.12 -5.03 -7.51
CA HIS A 45 -16.07 -5.52 -6.62
C HIS A 45 -16.62 -6.24 -5.37
N GLY A 46 -17.94 -6.37 -5.21
CA GLY A 46 -18.56 -7.04 -4.07
C GLY A 46 -18.39 -6.28 -2.75
N VAL A 47 -18.26 -4.95 -2.81
CA VAL A 47 -18.19 -4.11 -1.60
C VAL A 47 -19.57 -4.12 -0.92
N PRO A 48 -19.67 -4.53 0.36
CA PRO A 48 -20.95 -4.52 1.07
C PRO A 48 -21.39 -3.08 1.41
N ASP A 49 -22.70 -2.84 1.52
CA ASP A 49 -23.28 -1.53 1.83
C ASP A 49 -22.67 -0.85 3.07
N ALA A 50 -22.37 -1.63 4.12
CA ALA A 50 -21.72 -1.15 5.33
C ALA A 50 -20.32 -0.53 5.08
N ARG A 51 -19.70 -0.82 3.92
CA ARG A 51 -18.41 -0.28 3.49
C ARG A 51 -18.50 0.70 2.32
N LEU A 52 -19.72 1.00 1.86
CA LEU A 52 -19.97 2.15 1.01
C LEU A 52 -19.91 3.45 1.82
N GLY A 53 -20.06 3.42 3.14
CA GLY A 53 -19.80 4.60 3.98
C GLY A 53 -18.32 5.02 3.94
N GLY A 54 -18.04 6.33 4.01
CA GLY A 54 -16.67 6.85 4.01
C GLY A 54 -16.63 8.37 3.85
N THR A 55 -15.44 8.94 4.07
CA THR A 55 -15.18 10.38 3.86
C THR A 55 -14.89 10.72 2.41
N ASP A 56 -14.50 9.73 1.61
CA ASP A 56 -14.22 9.90 0.20
C ASP A 56 -15.52 9.71 -0.61
N PRO A 57 -15.96 10.71 -1.39
CA PRO A 57 -17.20 10.60 -2.17
C PRO A 57 -17.04 9.73 -3.42
N PHE A 58 -15.81 9.48 -3.88
CA PHE A 58 -15.50 8.76 -5.12
C PHE A 58 -15.04 7.33 -4.88
N MET A 59 -14.52 7.01 -3.70
CA MET A 59 -13.95 5.70 -3.37
C MET A 59 -14.71 5.03 -2.22
N ALA A 60 -14.78 3.70 -2.24
CA ALA A 60 -15.44 2.91 -1.22
C ALA A 60 -14.70 1.58 -0.94
N GLY A 61 -14.93 0.99 0.23
CA GLY A 61 -14.33 -0.31 0.58
C GLY A 61 -12.87 -0.28 1.04
N GLY A 62 -12.21 0.88 1.01
CA GLY A 62 -10.86 1.07 1.55
C GLY A 62 -10.81 1.14 3.09
N CYS A 63 -9.60 1.14 3.64
CA CYS A 63 -9.37 1.40 5.08
C CYS A 63 -8.51 2.64 5.36
N GLY A 64 -8.05 3.34 4.32
CA GLY A 64 -7.25 4.56 4.42
C GLY A 64 -5.81 4.34 4.89
N GLN A 65 -5.40 3.11 5.20
CA GLN A 65 -4.05 2.85 5.72
C GLN A 65 -2.98 3.28 4.71
N PRO A 66 -1.98 4.07 5.13
CA PRO A 66 -0.91 4.53 4.25
C PRO A 66 0.19 3.48 4.09
N PHE A 67 0.84 3.48 2.94
CA PHE A 67 1.98 2.63 2.61
C PHE A 67 3.03 3.42 1.83
N SER A 68 4.29 3.16 2.18
CA SER A 68 5.44 3.74 1.47
C SER A 68 5.80 2.98 0.18
N ARG A 69 5.17 1.81 -0.06
CA ARG A 69 5.47 0.88 -1.15
C ARG A 69 4.22 0.18 -1.68
N ARG A 70 4.14 -0.01 -3.00
CA ARG A 70 3.03 -0.67 -3.68
C ARG A 70 2.86 -2.12 -3.27
N ASP A 71 3.96 -2.88 -3.19
CA ASP A 71 3.89 -4.30 -2.81
C ASP A 71 3.37 -4.53 -1.38
N ALA A 72 3.58 -3.54 -0.50
CA ALA A 72 3.03 -3.56 0.85
C ALA A 72 1.51 -3.35 0.84
N LEU A 73 0.99 -2.44 0.01
CA LEU A 73 -0.45 -2.28 -0.22
C LEU A 73 -1.06 -3.56 -0.82
N GLN A 74 -0.45 -4.14 -1.84
CA GLN A 74 -0.95 -5.37 -2.45
C GLN A 74 -0.99 -6.55 -1.46
N ARG A 75 0.05 -6.69 -0.62
CA ARG A 75 0.05 -7.69 0.46
C ARG A 75 -1.06 -7.41 1.47
N HIS A 76 -1.26 -6.15 1.85
CA HIS A 76 -2.36 -5.77 2.72
C HIS A 76 -3.73 -6.16 2.15
N LEU A 77 -3.98 -5.91 0.86
CA LEU A 77 -5.23 -6.28 0.19
C LEU A 77 -5.46 -7.80 0.21
N ARG A 78 -4.41 -8.60 0.00
CA ARG A 78 -4.48 -10.07 0.11
C ARG A 78 -4.80 -10.53 1.54
N GLU A 79 -4.13 -9.98 2.55
CA GLU A 79 -4.32 -10.32 3.97
C GLU A 79 -5.69 -9.83 4.51
N ARG A 80 -6.25 -8.78 3.91
CA ARG A 80 -7.54 -8.18 4.28
C ARG A 80 -8.66 -8.48 3.28
N ARG A 81 -8.55 -9.57 2.52
CA ARG A 81 -9.60 -10.01 1.60
C ARG A 81 -10.98 -10.02 2.27
N GLY A 82 -11.98 -9.42 1.62
CA GLY A 82 -13.35 -9.29 2.14
C GLY A 82 -13.54 -8.17 3.18
N ARG A 83 -12.47 -7.51 3.63
CA ARG A 83 -12.51 -6.31 4.49
C ARG A 83 -12.01 -5.06 3.79
N CYS A 84 -11.02 -5.20 2.90
CA CYS A 84 -10.53 -4.13 2.04
C CYS A 84 -10.68 -4.55 0.59
N PHE A 85 -11.15 -3.62 -0.24
CA PHE A 85 -11.45 -3.83 -1.65
C PHE A 85 -10.57 -2.86 -2.45
N GLY A 86 -9.90 -3.32 -3.51
CA GLY A 86 -8.95 -2.50 -4.27
C GLY A 86 -7.88 -3.37 -4.93
N ASP A 87 -6.97 -2.72 -5.67
CA ASP A 87 -5.82 -3.33 -6.36
C ASP A 87 -4.48 -2.66 -6.01
#